data_AF-A0AAT9LDU9-F1
#
_entry.id   AF-A0AAT9LDU9-F1
#
_cell.length_a   1.000
_cell.length_b   1.000
_cell.length_c   1.000
_cell.angle_alpha   90.00
_cell.angle_beta   90.00
_cell.angle_gamma   90.00
#
_symmetry.space_group_name_H-M   'P 1'
#
loop_
_entity.id
_entity.type
_entity.pdbx_description
1 polymer ?
#
loop_
_entity_poly.entity_id
_entity_poly.type
_entity_poly.pdbx_seq_one_letter_code
_entity_poly.pdbx_strand_id
1 'polypeptide(L)'
;MKFFEKLDSLDVRWLYLLLAIVVTIPFFKPFGLPIQVDNMTRQAFDTIESAPPGSYVFLSFDFLPSTLTENGTQAAIVARHCFQRNLKVLVGSAESNNEGVQLAQSIIEPIAKEMNKEYGVDWVNLGFKVGGGLYVRSMIEDIIKANADQDFTGKKLSEMPIMQGIKSLKECEILASFTSLGGALNDFVAYLYSEYGNKVIAGITGGMITQYIVYLQSGQYKGILGGLTGAAQYEFLLGKPGKAIQGMDSQSAAHALFFVFVVLGNIGFYLKSKKRS
;
A
#
# COMPACT_ATOMS: atom_id res chain seq x y z
N MET A 1 -6.99 31.09 -35.11
CA MET A 1 -7.93 30.11 -35.72
C MET A 1 -7.22 28.91 -36.32
N LYS A 2 -6.29 29.09 -37.29
CA LYS A 2 -5.54 27.97 -37.89
C LYS A 2 -4.86 27.01 -36.88
N PHE A 3 -4.38 27.54 -35.76
CA PHE A 3 -3.80 26.72 -34.68
C PHE A 3 -4.83 25.77 -34.04
N PHE A 4 -6.00 26.29 -33.63
CA PHE A 4 -7.06 25.49 -33.00
C PHE A 4 -7.74 24.53 -34.00
N GLU A 5 -7.85 24.91 -35.27
CA GLU A 5 -8.33 23.99 -36.32
C GLU A 5 -7.37 22.82 -36.54
N LYS A 6 -6.05 23.07 -36.52
CA LYS A 6 -5.04 22.01 -36.57
C LYS A 6 -5.07 21.13 -35.31
N LEU A 7 -5.29 21.72 -34.14
CA LEU A 7 -5.38 21.00 -32.87
C LEU A 7 -6.57 20.04 -32.84
N ASP A 8 -7.73 20.46 -33.36
CA ASP A 8 -8.92 19.60 -33.47
C ASP A 8 -8.75 18.45 -34.47
N SER A 9 -7.95 18.66 -35.53
CA SER A 9 -7.63 17.62 -36.51
C SER A 9 -6.43 16.74 -36.11
N LEU A 10 -5.85 16.97 -34.93
CA LEU A 10 -4.65 16.27 -34.50
C LEU A 10 -4.99 14.81 -34.16
N ASP A 11 -4.26 13.88 -34.76
CA ASP A 11 -4.40 12.46 -34.43
C ASP A 11 -4.03 12.22 -32.95
N VAL A 12 -4.90 11.51 -32.23
CA VAL A 12 -4.74 11.17 -30.81
C VAL A 12 -3.40 10.47 -30.51
N ARG A 13 -2.81 9.78 -31.49
CA ARG A 13 -1.49 9.14 -31.36
C ARG A 13 -0.38 10.12 -31.00
N TRP A 14 -0.43 11.35 -31.52
CA TRP A 14 0.54 12.39 -31.17
C TRP A 14 0.37 12.89 -29.74
N LEU A 15 -0.86 12.90 -29.23
CA LEU A 15 -1.13 13.20 -27.82
C LEU A 15 -0.57 12.09 -26.92
N TYR A 16 -0.75 10.82 -27.30
CA TYR A 16 -0.16 9.70 -26.56
C TYR A 16 1.37 9.71 -26.61
N LEU A 17 1.98 10.08 -27.74
CA LEU A 17 3.43 10.24 -27.84
C LEU A 17 3.93 11.38 -26.94
N LEU A 18 3.24 12.51 -26.95
CA LEU A 18 3.57 13.63 -26.07
C LEU A 18 3.41 13.25 -24.59
N LEU A 19 2.33 12.56 -24.23
CA LEU A 19 2.11 12.04 -22.88
C LEU A 19 3.25 11.10 -22.46
N ALA A 20 3.64 10.17 -23.36
CA ALA A 20 4.75 9.25 -23.09
C ALA A 20 6.06 10.00 -22.81
N ILE A 21 6.38 11.04 -23.60
CA ILE A 21 7.56 11.88 -23.38
C ILE A 21 7.47 12.61 -22.02
N VAL A 22 6.32 13.25 -21.74
CA VAL A 22 6.10 14.05 -20.52
C VAL A 22 6.16 13.21 -19.26
N VAL A 23 5.72 11.95 -19.30
CA VAL A 23 5.80 11.00 -18.16
C VAL A 23 7.19 10.38 -18.05
N THR A 24 7.88 10.13 -19.16
CA THR A 24 9.19 9.47 -19.15
C THR A 24 10.30 10.37 -18.61
N ILE A 25 10.27 11.68 -18.91
CA ILE A 25 11.28 12.63 -18.43
C ILE A 25 11.40 12.64 -16.89
N PRO A 26 10.32 12.90 -16.12
CA PRO A 26 10.37 12.90 -14.66
C PRO A 26 10.66 11.52 -14.06
N PHE A 27 10.33 10.44 -14.77
CA PHE A 27 10.69 9.08 -14.32
C PHE A 27 12.21 8.90 -14.19
N PHE A 28 12.99 9.41 -15.16
CA PHE A 28 14.46 9.34 -15.11
C PHE A 28 15.10 10.52 -14.40
N LYS A 29 14.46 11.68 -14.44
CA LYS A 29 14.94 12.92 -13.82
C LYS A 29 13.82 13.58 -13.01
N PRO A 30 13.57 13.10 -11.77
CA PRO A 30 12.55 13.65 -10.90
C PRO A 30 12.74 15.16 -10.71
N PHE A 31 11.62 15.89 -10.71
CA PHE A 31 11.59 17.32 -10.47
C PHE A 31 11.72 17.66 -8.99
N GLY A 32 11.36 16.72 -8.10
CA GLY A 32 11.36 16.93 -6.66
C GLY A 32 10.24 17.87 -6.23
N LEU A 33 9.04 17.72 -6.81
CA LEU A 33 7.91 18.54 -6.42
C LEU A 33 7.56 18.32 -4.93
N PRO A 34 7.12 19.36 -4.21
CA PRO A 34 6.74 19.22 -2.81
C PRO A 34 5.56 18.26 -2.68
N ILE A 35 5.71 17.25 -1.83
CA ILE A 35 4.66 16.28 -1.52
C ILE A 35 3.93 16.77 -0.27
N GLN A 36 2.64 17.07 -0.43
CA GLN A 36 1.75 17.24 0.72
C GLN A 36 1.34 15.86 1.23
N VAL A 37 1.51 15.66 2.53
CA VAL A 37 1.17 14.40 3.20
C VAL A 37 -0.26 14.49 3.71
N ASP A 38 -1.11 13.58 3.24
CA ASP A 38 -2.50 13.50 3.68
C ASP A 38 -2.59 12.98 5.12
N ASN A 39 -3.61 13.44 5.85
CA ASN A 39 -3.84 13.03 7.24
C ASN A 39 -3.98 11.50 7.38
N MET A 40 -4.63 10.83 6.42
CA MET A 40 -4.81 9.37 6.45
C MET A 40 -3.47 8.61 6.45
N THR A 41 -2.50 9.09 5.66
CA THR A 41 -1.18 8.46 5.55
C THR A 41 -0.29 8.86 6.71
N ARG A 42 -0.37 10.12 7.16
CA ARG A 42 0.30 10.57 8.39
C ARG A 42 -0.11 9.73 9.59
N GLN A 43 -1.41 9.50 9.78
CA GLN A 43 -1.89 8.67 10.88
C GLN A 43 -1.41 7.21 10.77
N ALA A 44 -1.31 6.65 9.55
CA ALA A 44 -0.75 5.31 9.37
C ALA A 44 0.74 5.26 9.74
N PHE A 45 1.50 6.28 9.36
CA PHE A 45 2.90 6.45 9.76
C PHE A 45 3.06 6.58 11.27
N ASP A 46 2.30 7.49 11.88
CA ASP A 46 2.31 7.75 13.32
C ASP A 46 1.89 6.51 14.13
N THR A 47 1.03 5.66 13.57
CA THR A 47 0.64 4.38 14.18
C THR A 47 1.85 3.45 14.29
N ILE A 48 2.60 3.24 13.20
CA ILE A 48 3.87 2.48 13.25
C ILE A 48 4.86 3.14 14.20
N GLU A 49 4.95 4.47 14.19
CA GLU A 49 5.85 5.21 15.09
C GLU A 49 5.49 5.09 16.57
N SER A 50 4.24 4.79 16.90
CA SER A 50 3.81 4.63 18.29
C SER A 50 4.17 3.25 18.88
N ALA A 51 4.48 2.26 18.03
CA ALA A 51 4.78 0.90 18.48
C ALA A 51 6.13 0.82 19.23
N PRO A 52 6.16 0.24 20.44
CA PRO A 52 7.41 0.02 21.17
C PRO A 52 8.36 -0.93 20.41
N PRO A 53 9.69 -0.67 20.41
CA PRO A 53 10.65 -1.61 19.85
C PRO A 53 10.49 -3.03 20.42
N GLY A 54 10.61 -4.04 19.56
CA GLY A 54 10.39 -5.44 19.91
C GLY A 54 8.92 -5.89 19.91
N SER A 55 7.95 -4.97 19.76
CA SER A 55 6.55 -5.36 19.61
C SER A 55 6.29 -6.07 18.28
N TYR A 56 5.21 -6.86 18.26
CA TYR A 56 4.80 -7.62 17.09
C TYR A 56 3.88 -6.79 16.18
N VAL A 57 4.08 -6.93 14.87
CA VAL A 57 3.21 -6.34 13.85
C VAL A 57 2.84 -7.44 12.87
N PHE A 58 1.55 -7.53 12.54
CA PHE A 58 1.07 -8.41 11.48
C PHE A 58 0.81 -7.64 10.20
N LEU A 59 1.42 -8.07 9.11
CA LEU A 59 1.20 -7.52 7.78
C LEU A 59 0.43 -8.55 6.95
N SER A 60 -0.81 -8.21 6.59
CA SER A 60 -1.65 -9.02 5.71
C SER A 60 -1.39 -8.65 4.26
N PHE A 61 -1.04 -9.63 3.44
CA PHE A 61 -0.76 -9.47 2.01
C PHE A 61 -1.91 -10.09 1.19
N ASP A 62 -3.03 -9.37 1.13
CA ASP A 62 -4.25 -9.80 0.46
C ASP A 62 -4.41 -9.11 -0.91
N PHE A 63 -3.39 -9.16 -1.76
CA PHE A 63 -3.39 -8.56 -3.09
C PHE A 63 -2.77 -9.46 -4.15
N LEU A 64 -3.06 -9.16 -5.41
CA LEU A 64 -2.63 -9.93 -6.57
C LEU A 64 -1.49 -9.22 -7.30
N PRO A 65 -0.75 -9.93 -8.19
CA PRO A 65 0.29 -9.31 -9.02
C PRO A 65 -0.17 -8.07 -9.80
N SER A 66 -1.45 -7.99 -10.13
CA SER A 66 -2.05 -6.85 -10.85
C SER A 66 -2.01 -5.52 -10.09
N THR A 67 -1.94 -5.54 -8.75
CA THR A 67 -1.85 -4.32 -7.92
C THR A 67 -0.52 -4.23 -7.16
N LEU A 68 0.46 -5.07 -7.54
CA LEU A 68 1.80 -5.10 -6.94
C LEU A 68 2.50 -3.73 -6.98
N THR A 69 2.28 -2.95 -8.04
CA THR A 69 2.87 -1.61 -8.18
C THR A 69 2.36 -0.62 -7.13
N GLU A 70 1.12 -0.78 -6.65
CA GLU A 70 0.55 0.02 -5.57
C GLU A 70 0.73 -0.68 -4.22
N ASN A 71 0.01 -1.78 -3.99
CA ASN A 71 -0.03 -2.46 -2.69
C ASN A 71 1.33 -3.04 -2.29
N GLY A 72 2.10 -3.57 -3.25
CA GLY A 72 3.43 -4.08 -2.97
C GLY A 72 4.39 -2.98 -2.52
N THR A 73 4.31 -1.80 -3.14
CA THR A 73 5.13 -0.63 -2.75
C THR A 73 4.73 -0.12 -1.36
N GLN A 74 3.43 -0.08 -1.06
CA GLN A 74 2.92 0.25 0.28
C GLN A 74 3.43 -0.75 1.34
N ALA A 75 3.29 -2.04 1.07
CA ALA A 75 3.71 -3.08 2.01
C ALA A 75 5.23 -3.08 2.24
N ALA A 76 6.01 -2.86 1.16
CA ALA A 76 7.46 -2.75 1.23
C ALA A 76 7.92 -1.59 2.13
N ILE A 77 7.35 -0.39 1.95
CA ILE A 77 7.77 0.78 2.73
C ILE A 77 7.36 0.66 4.20
N VAL A 78 6.17 0.10 4.49
CA VAL A 78 5.73 -0.16 5.86
C VAL A 78 6.59 -1.22 6.53
N ALA A 79 6.91 -2.33 5.85
CA ALA A 79 7.77 -3.36 6.42
C ALA A 79 9.18 -2.84 6.72
N ARG A 80 9.75 -2.04 5.81
CA ARG A 80 11.02 -1.34 6.05
C ARG A 80 10.95 -0.48 7.31
N HIS A 81 9.87 0.28 7.47
CA HIS A 81 9.67 1.12 8.64
C HIS A 81 9.58 0.29 9.92
N CYS A 82 8.82 -0.81 9.92
CA CYS A 82 8.77 -1.77 11.03
C CYS A 82 10.16 -2.28 11.42
N PHE A 83 11.00 -2.64 10.44
CA PHE A 83 12.37 -3.09 10.71
C PHE A 83 13.28 -1.98 11.23
N GLN A 84 13.13 -0.73 10.78
CA GLN A 84 13.89 0.42 11.32
C GLN A 84 13.54 0.68 12.78
N ARG A 85 12.30 0.37 13.14
CA ARG A 85 11.76 0.45 14.50
C ARG A 85 12.03 -0.77 15.37
N ASN A 86 12.79 -1.76 14.85
CA ASN A 86 13.08 -3.02 15.52
C ASN A 86 11.82 -3.79 15.95
N LEU A 87 10.76 -3.71 15.14
CA LEU A 87 9.54 -4.48 15.37
C LEU A 87 9.70 -5.91 14.82
N LYS A 88 8.97 -6.86 15.41
CA LYS A 88 8.89 -8.25 14.96
C LYS A 88 7.76 -8.38 13.95
N VAL A 89 8.07 -8.81 12.73
CA VAL A 89 7.12 -8.77 11.60
C VAL A 89 6.59 -10.16 11.30
N LEU A 90 5.29 -10.37 11.55
CA LEU A 90 4.56 -11.53 11.10
C LEU A 90 3.88 -11.20 9.78
N VAL A 91 3.97 -12.09 8.79
CA VAL A 91 3.37 -11.87 7.48
C VAL A 91 2.46 -13.03 7.14
N GLY A 92 1.30 -12.75 6.57
CA GLY A 92 0.36 -13.79 6.14
C GLY A 92 -0.66 -13.26 5.17
N SER A 93 -1.54 -14.15 4.73
CA SER A 93 -2.71 -13.80 3.93
C SER A 93 -3.92 -14.58 4.42
N ALA A 94 -5.06 -13.92 4.47
CA ALA A 94 -6.34 -14.52 4.83
C ALA A 94 -7.24 -14.74 3.61
N GLU A 95 -7.09 -13.90 2.58
CA GLU A 95 -8.03 -13.78 1.47
C GLU A 95 -7.38 -14.03 0.11
N SER A 96 -6.06 -13.84 -0.02
CA SER A 96 -5.39 -14.14 -1.29
C SER A 96 -5.13 -15.64 -1.41
N ASN A 97 -5.25 -16.16 -2.63
CA ASN A 97 -4.60 -17.39 -3.04
C ASN A 97 -3.10 -17.40 -2.68
N ASN A 98 -2.42 -18.55 -2.87
CA ASN A 98 -0.97 -18.72 -2.63
C ASN A 98 -0.07 -17.63 -3.25
N GLU A 99 -0.56 -16.85 -4.22
CA GLU A 99 0.19 -15.77 -4.86
C GLU A 99 0.55 -14.65 -3.88
N GLY A 100 -0.39 -14.18 -3.04
CA GLY A 100 -0.13 -13.05 -2.13
C GLY A 100 0.96 -13.34 -1.09
N VAL A 101 1.02 -14.57 -0.58
CA VAL A 101 2.07 -14.99 0.38
C VAL A 101 3.42 -15.23 -0.28
N GLN A 102 3.42 -15.55 -1.58
CA GLN A 102 4.65 -15.62 -2.36
C GLN A 102 5.16 -14.22 -2.70
N LEU A 103 4.26 -13.27 -2.99
CA LEU A 103 4.59 -11.85 -3.11
C LEU A 103 5.16 -11.31 -1.80
N ALA A 104 4.52 -11.61 -0.67
CA ALA A 104 5.01 -11.27 0.67
C ALA A 104 6.47 -11.70 0.86
N GLN A 105 6.78 -12.97 0.59
CA GLN A 105 8.15 -13.47 0.68
C GLN A 105 9.11 -12.65 -0.19
N SER A 106 8.76 -12.47 -1.48
CA SER A 106 9.62 -11.76 -2.43
C SER A 106 9.84 -10.28 -2.12
N ILE A 107 8.90 -9.64 -1.40
CA ILE A 107 8.98 -8.23 -1.03
C ILE A 107 9.76 -8.06 0.28
N ILE A 108 9.45 -8.88 1.29
CA ILE A 108 10.01 -8.72 2.65
C ILE A 108 11.44 -9.24 2.73
N GLU A 109 11.74 -10.37 2.07
CA GLU A 109 13.05 -11.01 2.20
C GLU A 109 14.23 -10.12 1.75
N PRO A 110 14.19 -9.41 0.60
CA PRO A 110 15.26 -8.49 0.22
C PRO A 110 15.44 -7.34 1.22
N ILE A 111 14.33 -6.80 1.75
CA ILE A 111 14.36 -5.70 2.72
C ILE A 111 14.96 -6.19 4.04
N ALA A 112 14.55 -7.37 4.49
CA ALA A 112 15.10 -7.99 5.69
C ALA A 112 16.61 -8.23 5.54
N LYS A 113 17.06 -8.76 4.40
CA LYS A 113 18.49 -8.96 4.09
C LYS A 113 19.27 -7.64 4.10
N GLU A 114 18.75 -6.60 3.45
CA GLU A 114 19.38 -5.27 3.44
C GLU A 114 19.55 -4.70 4.86
N MET A 115 18.61 -5.01 5.76
CA MET A 115 18.54 -4.48 7.10
C MET A 115 19.08 -5.44 8.17
N ASN A 116 19.77 -6.51 7.76
CA ASN A 116 20.32 -7.55 8.64
C ASN A 116 19.28 -8.15 9.60
N LYS A 117 18.06 -8.40 9.10
CA LYS A 117 16.97 -9.05 9.84
C LYS A 117 16.90 -10.53 9.49
N GLU A 118 16.78 -11.36 10.51
CA GLU A 118 16.85 -12.82 10.39
C GLU A 118 15.45 -13.47 10.34
N TYR A 119 15.27 -14.41 9.42
CA TYR A 119 14.02 -15.17 9.27
C TYR A 119 13.84 -16.15 10.45
N GLY A 120 12.65 -16.17 11.05
CA GLY A 120 12.34 -16.93 12.26
C GLY A 120 12.78 -16.24 13.56
N VAL A 121 13.49 -15.10 13.48
CA VAL A 121 13.91 -14.31 14.65
C VAL A 121 13.28 -12.93 14.62
N ASP A 122 13.42 -12.19 13.51
CA ASP A 122 12.88 -10.83 13.34
C ASP A 122 11.62 -10.79 12.50
N TRP A 123 11.46 -11.75 11.59
CA TRP A 123 10.24 -11.88 10.80
C TRP A 123 9.96 -13.32 10.40
N VAL A 124 8.70 -13.62 10.11
CA VAL A 124 8.29 -14.93 9.59
C VAL A 124 7.11 -14.77 8.63
N ASN A 125 7.09 -15.61 7.60
CA ASN A 125 5.96 -15.75 6.71
C ASN A 125 5.13 -16.96 7.15
N LEU A 126 3.95 -16.71 7.70
CA LEU A 126 3.00 -17.73 8.16
C LEU A 126 2.36 -18.48 6.98
N GLY A 127 2.41 -17.90 5.78
CA GLY A 127 1.78 -18.46 4.59
C GLY A 127 0.29 -18.18 4.52
N PHE A 128 -0.39 -18.98 3.71
CA PHE A 128 -1.83 -18.89 3.45
C PHE A 128 -2.52 -20.13 3.99
N LYS A 129 -3.66 -19.92 4.65
CA LYS A 129 -4.59 -20.99 5.02
C LYS A 129 -5.97 -20.62 4.53
N VAL A 130 -6.66 -21.61 3.94
CA VAL A 130 -8.03 -21.44 3.47
C VAL A 130 -8.94 -21.17 4.67
N GLY A 131 -9.81 -20.17 4.55
CA GLY A 131 -10.80 -19.88 5.59
C GLY A 131 -11.22 -18.42 5.73
N GLY A 132 -10.55 -17.47 5.05
CA GLY A 132 -10.92 -16.04 5.11
C GLY A 132 -10.96 -15.54 6.56
N GLY A 133 -12.05 -14.85 6.92
CA GLY A 133 -12.32 -14.44 8.30
C GLY A 133 -12.25 -15.55 9.36
N LEU A 134 -12.56 -16.82 9.05
CA LEU A 134 -12.42 -17.92 10.02
C LEU A 134 -10.95 -18.22 10.35
N TYR A 135 -10.07 -18.10 9.36
CA TYR A 135 -8.64 -18.23 9.59
C TYR A 135 -8.12 -17.06 10.43
N VAL A 136 -8.54 -15.84 10.14
CA VAL A 136 -8.23 -14.65 10.97
C VAL A 136 -8.68 -14.89 12.42
N ARG A 137 -9.91 -15.35 12.62
CA ARG A 137 -10.44 -15.68 13.96
C ARG A 137 -9.63 -16.77 14.66
N SER A 138 -9.14 -17.77 13.92
CA SER A 138 -8.24 -18.78 14.48
C SER A 138 -6.90 -18.18 14.93
N MET A 139 -6.31 -17.26 14.15
CA MET A 139 -5.07 -16.56 14.52
C MET A 139 -5.26 -15.66 15.75
N ILE A 140 -6.44 -15.06 15.92
CA ILE A 140 -6.81 -14.30 17.13
C ILE A 140 -6.72 -15.19 18.38
N GLU A 141 -7.03 -16.48 18.28
CA GLU A 141 -6.96 -17.40 19.42
C GLU A 141 -5.56 -17.99 19.61
N ASP A 142 -4.95 -18.50 18.53
CA ASP A 142 -3.67 -19.22 18.58
C ASP A 142 -3.02 -19.25 17.19
N ILE A 143 -1.92 -18.50 17.00
CA ILE A 143 -1.25 -18.35 15.71
C ILE A 143 -0.67 -19.68 15.22
N ILE A 144 -0.07 -20.47 16.12
CA ILE A 144 0.58 -21.74 15.79
C ILE A 144 -0.47 -22.75 15.33
N LYS A 145 -1.57 -22.90 16.09
CA LYS A 145 -2.65 -23.82 15.71
C LYS A 145 -3.34 -23.38 14.42
N ALA A 146 -3.60 -22.09 14.25
CA ALA A 146 -4.19 -21.55 13.02
C ALA A 146 -3.35 -21.92 11.79
N ASN A 147 -2.04 -22.00 11.95
CA ASN A 147 -1.11 -22.34 10.88
C ASN A 147 -0.70 -23.82 10.81
N ALA A 148 -1.31 -24.68 11.63
CA ALA A 148 -0.94 -26.09 11.76
C ALA A 148 0.55 -26.29 12.09
N ASP A 149 1.11 -25.40 12.91
CA ASP A 149 2.52 -25.35 13.30
C ASP A 149 3.49 -25.35 12.11
N GLN A 150 3.13 -24.70 11.00
CA GLN A 150 3.97 -24.63 9.81
C GLN A 150 4.01 -23.20 9.26
N ASP A 151 5.21 -22.76 8.91
CA ASP A 151 5.44 -21.54 8.16
C ASP A 151 5.21 -21.76 6.65
N PHE A 152 5.41 -20.70 5.86
CA PHE A 152 5.32 -20.73 4.40
C PHE A 152 6.24 -21.77 3.72
N THR A 153 7.36 -22.13 4.36
CA THR A 153 8.34 -23.11 3.84
C THR A 153 8.14 -24.53 4.38
N GLY A 154 7.15 -24.74 5.26
CA GLY A 154 6.89 -26.01 5.94
C GLY A 154 7.75 -26.26 7.18
N LYS A 155 8.52 -25.27 7.64
CA LYS A 155 9.26 -25.34 8.91
C LYS A 155 8.31 -25.11 10.08
N LYS A 156 8.63 -25.71 11.23
CA LYS A 156 7.79 -25.57 12.41
C LYS A 156 7.85 -24.18 13.01
N LEU A 157 6.69 -23.58 13.26
CA LEU A 157 6.58 -22.27 13.89
C LEU A 157 6.99 -22.33 15.37
N SER A 158 6.60 -23.40 16.06
CA SER A 158 6.90 -23.66 17.47
C SER A 158 8.40 -23.74 17.80
N GLU A 159 9.24 -24.00 16.80
CA GLU A 159 10.70 -24.07 16.94
C GLU A 159 11.39 -22.71 16.69
N MET A 160 10.65 -21.70 16.20
CA MET A 160 11.22 -20.39 15.84
C MET A 160 11.28 -19.44 17.04
N PRO A 161 12.40 -18.73 17.25
CA PRO A 161 12.53 -17.73 18.32
C PRO A 161 11.46 -16.64 18.31
N ILE A 162 11.05 -16.16 17.13
CA ILE A 162 10.01 -15.13 17.00
C ILE A 162 8.66 -15.57 17.60
N MET A 163 8.34 -16.86 17.54
CA MET A 163 7.06 -17.40 18.00
C MET A 163 7.03 -17.66 19.52
N GLN A 164 8.16 -17.54 20.22
CA GLN A 164 8.20 -17.74 21.68
C GLN A 164 7.64 -16.54 22.46
N GLY A 165 7.64 -15.35 21.84
CA GLY A 165 7.15 -14.12 22.46
C GLY A 165 5.72 -13.74 22.09
N ILE A 166 5.03 -14.56 21.27
CA ILE A 166 3.64 -14.31 20.86
C ILE A 166 2.85 -15.60 20.72
N LYS A 167 1.64 -15.63 21.28
CA LYS A 167 0.72 -16.77 21.13
C LYS A 167 -0.50 -16.43 20.28
N SER A 168 -1.07 -15.26 20.56
CA SER A 168 -2.30 -14.79 19.95
C SER A 168 -2.01 -13.60 19.07
N LEU A 169 -2.72 -13.47 17.95
CA LEU A 169 -2.64 -12.26 17.15
C LEU A 169 -2.96 -11.02 18.01
N LYS A 170 -3.78 -11.11 19.06
CA LYS A 170 -4.21 -9.96 19.92
C LYS A 170 -3.04 -9.24 20.58
N GLU A 171 -1.91 -9.94 20.70
CA GLU A 171 -0.66 -9.43 21.25
C GLU A 171 0.14 -8.63 20.22
N CYS A 172 -0.25 -8.63 18.94
CA CYS A 172 0.27 -7.71 17.94
C CYS A 172 -0.14 -6.28 18.27
N GLU A 173 0.85 -5.38 18.30
CA GLU A 173 0.62 -3.96 18.54
C GLU A 173 -0.05 -3.30 17.34
N ILE A 174 0.18 -3.81 16.13
CA ILE A 174 -0.39 -3.24 14.90
C ILE A 174 -0.78 -4.36 13.95
N LEU A 175 -1.93 -4.18 13.29
CA LEU A 175 -2.33 -4.94 12.12
C LEU A 175 -2.34 -4.02 10.90
N ALA A 176 -1.62 -4.40 9.85
CA ALA A 176 -1.64 -3.69 8.58
C ALA A 176 -2.21 -4.59 7.49
N SER A 177 -3.32 -4.20 6.87
CA SER A 177 -3.91 -4.94 5.75
C SER A 177 -3.58 -4.26 4.43
N PHE A 178 -2.83 -4.93 3.55
CA PHE A 178 -2.57 -4.47 2.19
C PHE A 178 -3.44 -5.27 1.24
N THR A 179 -4.36 -4.60 0.54
CA THR A 179 -5.32 -5.32 -0.31
C THR A 179 -5.82 -4.53 -1.50
N SER A 180 -6.21 -5.29 -2.52
CA SER A 180 -7.04 -4.84 -3.64
C SER A 180 -8.44 -5.48 -3.62
N LEU A 181 -8.77 -6.22 -2.56
CA LEU A 181 -9.98 -7.02 -2.40
C LEU A 181 -10.83 -6.41 -1.28
N GLY A 182 -12.03 -5.92 -1.62
CA GLY A 182 -12.90 -5.28 -0.62
C GLY A 182 -13.34 -6.21 0.52
N GLY A 183 -13.43 -7.52 0.27
CA GLY A 183 -13.77 -8.52 1.29
C GLY A 183 -12.80 -8.54 2.46
N ALA A 184 -11.50 -8.47 2.19
CA ALA A 184 -10.45 -8.51 3.22
C ALA A 184 -10.61 -7.40 4.25
N LEU A 185 -10.83 -6.15 3.81
CA LEU A 185 -10.97 -5.02 4.73
C LEU A 185 -12.26 -5.10 5.56
N ASN A 186 -13.32 -5.67 5.00
CA ASN A 186 -14.59 -5.83 5.70
C ASN A 186 -14.51 -6.91 6.78
N ASP A 187 -13.85 -8.02 6.49
CA ASP A 187 -13.60 -9.10 7.44
C ASP A 187 -12.65 -8.65 8.55
N PHE A 188 -11.61 -7.88 8.21
CA PHE A 188 -10.75 -7.24 9.20
C PHE A 188 -11.56 -6.36 10.15
N VAL A 189 -12.42 -5.50 9.61
CA VAL A 189 -13.30 -4.66 10.45
C VAL A 189 -14.28 -5.51 11.26
N ALA A 190 -14.86 -6.57 10.68
CA ALA A 190 -15.86 -7.38 11.34
C ALA A 190 -15.30 -8.23 12.50
N TYR A 191 -14.08 -8.76 12.36
CA TYR A 191 -13.51 -9.70 13.32
C TYR A 191 -12.41 -9.10 14.21
N LEU A 192 -11.68 -8.08 13.72
CA LEU A 192 -10.52 -7.53 14.43
C LEU A 192 -10.82 -6.17 15.06
N TYR A 193 -11.80 -5.40 14.58
CA TYR A 193 -12.05 -4.09 15.18
C TYR A 193 -12.43 -4.17 16.68
N SER A 194 -13.27 -5.12 17.07
CA SER A 194 -13.67 -5.30 18.48
C SER A 194 -12.50 -5.69 19.38
N GLU A 195 -11.48 -6.34 18.83
CA GLU A 195 -10.33 -6.85 19.59
C GLU A 195 -9.15 -5.87 19.60
N TYR A 196 -8.96 -5.07 18.54
CA TYR A 196 -7.78 -4.21 18.35
C TYR A 196 -8.08 -2.71 18.40
N GLY A 197 -9.35 -2.33 18.27
CA GLY A 197 -9.77 -0.93 18.24
C GLY A 197 -8.98 -0.11 17.22
N ASN A 198 -8.19 0.85 17.70
CA ASN A 198 -7.52 1.88 16.91
C ASN A 198 -6.09 1.52 16.48
N LYS A 199 -5.75 0.23 16.38
CA LYS A 199 -4.41 -0.28 16.04
C LYS A 199 -4.29 -0.85 14.62
N VAL A 200 -5.28 -0.59 13.77
CA VAL A 200 -5.35 -1.16 12.42
C VAL A 200 -5.06 -0.10 11.37
N ILE A 201 -4.14 -0.38 10.45
CA ILE A 201 -3.88 0.45 9.27
C ILE A 201 -4.17 -0.34 8.00
N ALA A 202 -4.44 0.37 6.90
CA ALA A 202 -4.70 -0.26 5.61
C ALA A 202 -3.86 0.36 4.49
N GLY A 203 -3.40 -0.47 3.56
CA GLY A 203 -2.91 -0.05 2.26
C GLY A 203 -3.86 -0.54 1.17
N ILE A 204 -4.49 0.40 0.47
CA ILE A 204 -5.53 0.10 -0.51
C ILE A 204 -5.18 0.75 -1.85
N THR A 205 -5.78 0.26 -2.93
CA THR A 205 -5.64 0.92 -4.24
C THR A 205 -6.34 2.28 -4.26
N GLY A 206 -5.90 3.18 -5.13
CA GLY A 206 -6.50 4.52 -5.24
C GLY A 206 -8.02 4.51 -5.46
N GLY A 207 -8.53 3.55 -6.22
CA GLY A 207 -9.96 3.40 -6.50
C GLY A 207 -10.83 2.99 -5.29
N MET A 208 -10.22 2.50 -4.22
CA MET A 208 -10.93 2.05 -3.01
C MET A 208 -11.04 3.13 -1.93
N ILE A 209 -10.29 4.24 -2.04
CA ILE A 209 -10.22 5.27 -0.98
C ILE A 209 -11.60 5.78 -0.58
N THR A 210 -12.46 6.09 -1.56
CA THR A 210 -13.81 6.63 -1.31
C THR A 210 -14.71 5.66 -0.54
N GLN A 211 -14.48 4.35 -0.69
CA GLN A 211 -15.26 3.32 0.00
C GLN A 211 -14.80 3.16 1.45
N TYR A 212 -13.50 3.33 1.72
CA TYR A 212 -12.92 3.04 3.03
C TYR A 212 -12.70 4.25 3.94
N ILE A 213 -12.87 5.47 3.41
CA ILE A 213 -12.73 6.69 4.20
C ILE A 213 -13.69 6.76 5.38
N VAL A 214 -14.88 6.15 5.28
CA VAL A 214 -15.86 6.10 6.37
C VAL A 214 -15.36 5.32 7.58
N TYR A 215 -14.57 4.26 7.34
CA TYR A 215 -13.97 3.45 8.40
C TYR A 215 -12.78 4.17 9.06
N LEU A 216 -12.08 5.03 8.33
CA LEU A 216 -11.09 5.93 8.91
C LEU A 216 -11.77 6.96 9.82
N GLN A 217 -12.88 7.55 9.36
CA GLN A 217 -13.63 8.55 10.11
C GLN A 217 -14.29 7.99 11.37
N SER A 218 -14.76 6.74 11.34
CA SER A 218 -15.31 6.05 12.51
C SER A 218 -14.23 5.57 13.50
N GLY A 219 -12.94 5.65 13.13
CA GLY A 219 -11.83 5.15 13.92
C GLY A 219 -11.59 3.64 13.81
N GLN A 220 -12.30 2.96 12.92
CA GLN A 220 -12.14 1.52 12.63
C GLN A 220 -10.82 1.20 11.93
N TYR A 221 -10.34 2.13 11.11
CA TYR A 221 -8.93 2.21 10.71
C TYR A 221 -8.32 3.45 11.34
N LYS A 222 -7.09 3.32 11.82
CA LYS A 222 -6.31 4.43 12.35
C LYS A 222 -5.61 5.23 11.26
N GLY A 223 -5.29 4.60 10.15
CA GLY A 223 -4.64 5.25 9.02
C GLY A 223 -4.75 4.43 7.74
N ILE A 224 -4.69 5.12 6.60
CA ILE A 224 -4.81 4.52 5.26
C ILE A 224 -3.71 5.06 4.35
N LEU A 225 -3.02 4.15 3.66
CA LEU A 225 -2.18 4.45 2.51
C LEU A 225 -3.04 4.25 1.25
N GLY A 226 -3.42 5.35 0.61
CA GLY A 226 -4.26 5.35 -0.59
C GLY A 226 -3.45 5.34 -1.88
N GLY A 227 -3.46 4.22 -2.59
CA GLY A 227 -2.73 3.97 -3.82
C GLY A 227 -1.23 4.26 -3.76
N LEU A 228 -0.62 4.53 -4.92
CA LEU A 228 0.80 4.86 -4.99
C LEU A 228 1.12 6.20 -4.29
N THR A 229 0.18 7.14 -4.28
CA THR A 229 0.32 8.43 -3.58
C THR A 229 0.56 8.26 -2.08
N GLY A 230 -0.21 7.39 -1.43
CA GLY A 230 -0.02 7.07 -0.01
C GLY A 230 1.36 6.45 0.26
N ALA A 231 1.86 5.59 -0.63
CA ALA A 231 3.21 5.06 -0.51
C ALA A 231 4.29 6.15 -0.66
N ALA A 232 4.12 7.08 -1.60
CA ALA A 232 5.05 8.18 -1.83
C ALA A 232 5.09 9.17 -0.65
N GLN A 233 3.94 9.50 -0.10
CA GLN A 233 3.83 10.30 1.12
C GLN A 233 4.51 9.59 2.30
N TYR A 234 4.37 8.27 2.40
CA TYR A 234 5.05 7.48 3.44
C TYR A 234 6.57 7.45 3.25
N GLU A 235 7.06 7.25 2.03
CA GLU A 235 8.50 7.37 1.69
C GLU A 235 9.05 8.75 2.07
N PHE A 236 8.26 9.80 1.85
CA PHE A 236 8.62 11.18 2.22
C PHE A 236 8.74 11.33 3.74
N LEU A 237 7.77 10.84 4.50
CA LEU A 237 7.79 10.84 5.97
C LEU A 237 8.97 10.05 6.54
N LEU A 238 9.30 8.92 5.92
CA LEU A 238 10.42 8.08 6.33
C LEU A 238 11.80 8.68 5.97
N GLY A 239 11.82 9.80 5.24
CA GLY A 239 13.07 10.40 4.74
C GLY A 239 13.81 9.50 3.74
N LYS A 240 13.11 8.56 3.10
CA LYS A 240 13.68 7.61 2.15
C LYS A 240 12.95 7.70 0.81
N PRO A 241 13.32 8.67 -0.06
CA PRO A 241 12.78 8.75 -1.40
C PRO A 241 13.00 7.45 -2.17
N GLY A 242 11.91 6.86 -2.62
CA GLY A 242 11.92 5.61 -3.35
C GLY A 242 11.15 5.70 -4.66
N LYS A 243 10.69 4.55 -5.13
CA LYS A 243 10.02 4.44 -6.43
C LYS A 243 8.66 5.13 -6.42
N ALA A 244 7.98 5.20 -5.27
CA ALA A 244 6.67 5.85 -5.21
C ALA A 244 6.80 7.36 -5.40
N ILE A 245 7.77 8.01 -4.73
CA ILE A 245 8.05 9.45 -4.92
C ILE A 245 8.44 9.76 -6.37
N GLN A 246 9.28 8.93 -7.00
CA GLN A 246 9.62 9.10 -8.42
C GLN A 246 8.39 9.01 -9.34
N GLY A 247 7.46 8.12 -9.01
CA GLY A 247 6.17 8.00 -9.71
C GLY A 247 5.30 9.25 -9.60
N MET A 248 5.37 9.99 -8.47
CA MET A 248 4.54 11.18 -8.24
C MET A 248 4.88 12.35 -9.17
N ASP A 249 6.16 12.57 -9.48
CA ASP A 249 6.56 13.61 -10.43
C ASP A 249 6.03 13.28 -11.85
N SER A 250 6.06 12.00 -12.20
CA SER A 250 5.54 11.49 -13.47
C SER A 250 4.02 11.67 -13.57
N GLN A 251 3.29 11.38 -12.50
CA GLN A 251 1.85 11.66 -12.42
C GLN A 251 1.56 13.17 -12.47
N SER A 252 2.31 13.99 -11.76
CA SER A 252 2.11 15.44 -11.72
C SER A 252 2.30 16.06 -13.11
N ALA A 253 3.32 15.62 -13.85
CA ALA A 253 3.57 16.06 -15.21
C ALA A 253 2.42 15.66 -16.17
N ALA A 254 1.89 14.44 -16.05
CA ALA A 254 0.73 14.00 -16.81
C ALA A 254 -0.52 14.85 -16.50
N HIS A 255 -0.82 15.09 -15.22
CA HIS A 255 -1.96 15.92 -14.82
C HIS A 255 -1.81 17.37 -15.31
N ALA A 256 -0.61 17.94 -15.24
CA ALA A 256 -0.34 19.26 -15.79
C ALA A 256 -0.59 19.33 -17.31
N LEU A 257 -0.15 18.30 -18.05
CA LEU A 257 -0.42 18.20 -19.48
C LEU A 257 -1.91 18.13 -19.78
N PHE A 258 -2.67 17.29 -19.05
CA PHE A 258 -4.12 17.21 -19.19
C PHE A 258 -4.81 18.53 -18.88
N PHE A 259 -4.39 19.23 -17.82
CA PHE A 259 -4.90 20.55 -17.49
C PHE A 259 -4.68 21.54 -18.64
N VAL A 260 -3.48 21.57 -19.23
CA VAL A 260 -3.17 22.40 -20.40
C VAL A 260 -4.09 22.06 -21.57
N PHE A 261 -4.34 20.78 -21.85
CA PHE A 261 -5.26 20.37 -22.92
C PHE A 261 -6.71 20.79 -22.65
N VAL A 262 -7.19 20.65 -21.42
CA VAL A 262 -8.54 21.10 -21.03
C VAL A 262 -8.68 22.62 -21.23
N VAL A 263 -7.69 23.40 -20.79
CA VAL A 263 -7.69 24.86 -20.97
C VAL A 263 -7.67 25.23 -22.45
N LEU A 264 -6.78 24.63 -23.25
CA LEU A 264 -6.69 24.87 -24.69
C LEU A 264 -7.99 24.48 -25.42
N GLY A 265 -8.60 23.35 -25.04
CA GLY A 265 -9.89 22.91 -25.57
C GLY A 265 -11.01 23.89 -25.26
N ASN A 266 -11.10 24.36 -24.01
CA ASN A 266 -12.10 25.35 -23.59
C ASN A 266 -11.92 26.70 -24.30
N ILE A 267 -10.68 27.18 -24.45
CA ILE A 267 -10.38 28.40 -25.21
C ILE A 267 -10.78 28.22 -26.68
N GLY A 268 -10.40 27.09 -27.29
CA GLY A 268 -10.75 26.75 -28.68
C GLY A 268 -12.27 26.73 -28.89
N PHE A 269 -13.01 26.10 -27.98
CA PHE A 269 -14.47 26.06 -27.98
C PHE A 269 -15.08 27.46 -27.89
N TYR A 270 -14.65 28.28 -26.92
CA TYR A 270 -15.16 29.64 -26.72
C TYR A 270 -14.94 30.53 -27.95
N LEU A 271 -13.74 30.48 -28.54
CA LEU A 271 -13.41 31.27 -29.73
C LEU A 271 -14.23 30.84 -30.97
N LYS A 272 -14.61 29.56 -31.07
CA LYS A 272 -15.50 29.06 -32.13
C LYS A 272 -16.97 29.44 -31.89
N SER A 273 -17.42 29.38 -30.63
CA SER A 273 -18.77 29.78 -30.22
C SER A 273 -19.07 31.25 -30.56
N LYS A 274 -18.13 32.16 -30.27
CA LYS A 274 -18.27 33.61 -30.52
C LYS A 274 -18.34 33.99 -32.02
N LYS A 275 -18.02 33.06 -32.92
CA LYS A 275 -18.08 33.27 -34.37
C LYS A 275 -19.37 32.72 -35.00
N ARG A 276 -20.12 31.90 -34.26
CA ARG A 276 -21.45 31.38 -34.66
C ARG A 276 -22.61 32.26 -34.19
N SER A 277 -22.35 33.15 -33.23
CA SER A 277 -23.22 34.28 -32.86
C SER A 277 -22.81 35.52 -33.62
#